data_AF-A0A2T5J6T0-F1
#
_entry.id   AF-A0A2T5J6T0-F1
#
_cell.length_a   1.000
_cell.length_b   1.000
_cell.length_c   1.000
_cell.angle_alpha   90.00
_cell.angle_beta   90.00
_cell.angle_gamma   90.00
#
_symmetry.space_group_name_H-M   'P 1'
#
loop_
_entity.id
_entity.type
_entity.pdbx_description
1 polymer ?
#
loop_
_entity_poly.entity_id
_entity_poly.type
_entity_poly.pdbx_seq_one_letter_code
_entity_poly.pdbx_strand_id
1 'polypeptide(L)'
;MIKKLSLFAALSISACTAFAQKIDYNSGTIKVDGKDVAKVIRIKDKGNFGLTSSYELDNMAGAKLVIATIATDFVPSRNDGDGFYYRFTFLTSGQVAILGLSKLGPEKSFAKLMGESGIVVNDQLDAAKVNELIALRSKNPKVQIEYNLVHRSPLVNVTVKDHKIFQDVQIGTFKDITRPAGDFDAYEFALPSGLIVARVTFKAGTKYVENCVISTNKDAATYNVDLRAGGSYGEAIAASEGVDRHEETIKKIANWLVQHSYL
;
A
#
# COMPACT_ATOMS: atom_id res chain seq x y z
N MET A 1 59.81 -33.30 -47.40
CA MET A 1 59.08 -32.01 -47.53
C MET A 1 57.71 -32.21 -46.90
N ILE A 2 57.43 -31.54 -45.76
CA ILE A 2 56.09 -31.30 -45.13
C ILE A 2 55.39 -32.56 -44.52
N LYS A 3 54.79 -32.65 -43.32
CA LYS A 3 54.61 -31.95 -42.02
C LYS A 3 53.93 -33.02 -41.12
N LYS A 4 54.44 -33.38 -39.93
CA LYS A 4 54.05 -32.93 -38.57
C LYS A 4 52.54 -32.89 -38.21
N LEU A 5 52.27 -33.39 -36.99
CA LEU A 5 51.16 -33.17 -36.04
C LEU A 5 49.87 -33.98 -36.28
N SER A 6 49.51 -34.99 -35.47
CA SER A 6 49.25 -35.04 -34.01
C SER A 6 47.94 -34.37 -33.57
N LEU A 7 47.26 -35.11 -32.67
CA LEU A 7 46.39 -34.67 -31.58
C LEU A 7 44.86 -34.62 -31.80
N PHE A 8 44.20 -35.60 -31.19
CA PHE A 8 43.15 -35.44 -30.18
C PHE A 8 42.35 -34.13 -30.25
N ALA A 9 41.10 -34.23 -30.71
CA ALA A 9 40.03 -33.35 -30.28
C ALA A 9 38.98 -34.22 -29.57
N ALA A 10 39.28 -34.56 -28.32
CA ALA A 10 38.25 -34.99 -27.39
C ALA A 10 37.24 -33.85 -27.25
N LEU A 11 35.97 -34.14 -27.51
CA LEU A 11 34.84 -33.29 -27.14
C LEU A 11 34.90 -33.02 -25.62
N SER A 12 35.55 -31.94 -25.21
CA SER A 12 35.26 -31.32 -23.92
C SER A 12 33.96 -30.56 -24.08
N ILE A 13 32.85 -31.30 -23.96
CA ILE A 13 31.58 -30.77 -23.49
C ILE A 13 31.87 -30.30 -22.07
N SER A 14 32.33 -29.05 -21.93
CA SER A 14 32.26 -28.32 -20.67
C SER A 14 30.78 -28.17 -20.36
N ALA A 15 30.23 -29.16 -19.66
CA ALA A 15 28.99 -29.00 -18.93
C ALA A 15 29.22 -27.83 -17.98
N CYS A 16 28.75 -26.64 -18.35
CA CYS A 16 28.48 -25.57 -17.40
C CYS A 16 27.43 -26.15 -16.44
N THR A 17 27.89 -26.78 -15.37
CA THR A 17 27.06 -27.01 -14.19
C THR A 17 26.68 -25.62 -13.70
N ALA A 18 25.47 -25.18 -14.06
CA ALA A 18 24.83 -24.06 -13.43
C ALA A 18 24.68 -24.43 -11.95
N PHE A 19 25.65 -24.03 -11.14
CA PHE A 19 25.51 -24.12 -9.69
C PHE A 19 24.37 -23.18 -9.32
N ALA A 20 23.21 -23.75 -9.02
CA ALA A 20 22.10 -23.00 -8.46
C ALA A 20 22.61 -22.34 -7.16
N GLN A 21 22.53 -21.01 -7.08
CA GLN A 21 22.95 -20.26 -5.89
C GLN A 21 22.18 -20.79 -4.68
N LYS A 22 22.92 -21.15 -3.63
CA LYS A 22 22.30 -21.62 -2.39
C LYS A 22 21.91 -20.42 -1.54
N ILE A 23 20.61 -20.27 -1.30
CA ILE A 23 20.07 -19.16 -0.52
C ILE A 23 19.55 -19.68 0.80
N ASP A 24 20.17 -19.23 1.88
CA ASP A 24 19.78 -19.55 3.24
C ASP A 24 19.22 -18.27 3.91
N TYR A 25 18.12 -18.39 4.65
CA TYR A 25 17.55 -17.29 5.43
C TYR A 25 17.39 -17.71 6.89
N ASN A 26 18.08 -17.03 7.79
CA ASN A 26 18.00 -17.30 9.22
C ASN A 26 18.11 -16.01 10.04
N SER A 27 17.27 -15.88 11.07
CA SER A 27 17.27 -14.76 12.02
C SER A 27 17.37 -13.38 11.35
N GLY A 28 16.60 -13.14 10.29
CA GLY A 28 16.61 -11.85 9.59
C GLY A 28 17.79 -11.64 8.64
N THR A 29 18.69 -12.61 8.46
CA THR A 29 19.86 -12.46 7.56
C THR A 29 19.73 -13.37 6.35
N ILE A 30 19.97 -12.82 5.17
CA ILE A 30 20.07 -13.55 3.91
C ILE A 30 21.53 -13.94 3.70
N LYS A 31 21.77 -15.22 3.41
CA LYS A 31 23.06 -15.75 2.98
C LYS A 31 22.96 -16.29 1.56
N VAL A 32 23.93 -15.93 0.73
CA VAL A 32 24.09 -16.49 -0.63
C VAL A 32 25.42 -17.22 -0.67
N ASP A 33 25.37 -18.52 -0.97
CA ASP A 33 26.52 -19.42 -0.97
C ASP A 33 27.33 -19.33 0.34
N GLY A 34 26.61 -19.21 1.47
CA GLY A 34 27.17 -19.12 2.81
C GLY A 34 27.67 -17.74 3.25
N LYS A 35 27.67 -16.73 2.36
CA LYS A 35 28.07 -15.35 2.69
C LYS A 35 26.86 -14.50 3.06
N ASP A 36 26.97 -13.74 4.14
CA ASP A 36 25.93 -12.79 4.54
C ASP A 36 25.88 -11.64 3.53
N VAL A 37 24.70 -11.36 2.97
CA VAL A 37 24.54 -10.34 1.91
C VAL A 37 23.62 -9.19 2.31
N ALA A 38 22.61 -9.44 3.14
CA ALA A 38 21.62 -8.45 3.52
C ALA A 38 20.81 -8.87 4.74
N LYS A 39 20.14 -7.90 5.36
CA LYS A 39 19.22 -8.09 6.49
C LYS A 39 17.79 -7.77 6.08
N VAL A 40 16.85 -8.57 6.54
CA VAL A 40 15.42 -8.37 6.37
C VAL A 40 14.85 -7.85 7.68
N ILE A 41 14.19 -6.70 7.61
CA ILE A 41 13.46 -6.12 8.74
C ILE A 41 11.98 -6.29 8.47
N ARG A 42 11.28 -6.93 9.41
CA ARG A 42 9.82 -7.05 9.36
C ARG A 42 9.17 -5.92 10.15
N ILE A 43 8.31 -5.16 9.47
CA ILE A 43 7.53 -4.09 10.07
C ILE A 43 6.07 -4.54 10.13
N LYS A 44 5.57 -4.79 11.34
CA LYS A 44 4.15 -5.13 11.53
C LYS A 44 3.28 -3.93 11.20
N ASP A 45 2.26 -4.13 10.39
CA ASP A 45 1.28 -3.09 10.11
C ASP A 45 0.36 -2.93 11.33
N LYS A 46 0.53 -1.82 12.07
CA LYS A 46 -0.30 -1.50 13.24
C LYS A 46 -1.74 -1.15 12.87
N GLY A 47 -1.99 -0.70 11.63
CA GLY A 47 -3.33 -0.36 11.14
C GLY A 47 -4.23 -1.57 10.91
N ASN A 48 -3.65 -2.74 10.67
CA ASN A 48 -4.37 -4.00 10.46
C ASN A 48 -4.16 -5.01 11.60
N PHE A 49 -4.08 -4.53 12.85
CA PHE A 49 -3.84 -5.33 14.05
C PHE A 49 -2.59 -6.24 13.99
N GLY A 50 -1.60 -5.88 13.17
CA GLY A 50 -0.38 -6.67 12.96
C GLY A 50 -0.58 -7.94 12.13
N LEU A 51 -1.75 -8.13 11.49
CA LEU A 51 -2.06 -9.30 10.66
C LEU A 51 -1.27 -9.32 9.35
N THR A 52 -0.85 -8.14 8.89
CA THR A 52 0.03 -7.99 7.72
C THR A 52 1.33 -7.31 8.13
N SER A 53 2.33 -7.39 7.27
CA SER A 53 3.63 -6.79 7.53
C SER A 53 4.23 -6.28 6.23
N SER A 54 4.94 -5.16 6.36
CA SER A 54 5.88 -4.67 5.35
C SER A 54 7.27 -5.21 5.66
N TYR A 55 8.13 -5.18 4.66
CA TYR A 55 9.50 -5.67 4.77
C TYR A 55 10.47 -4.62 4.25
N GLU A 56 11.63 -4.55 4.89
CA GLU A 56 12.76 -3.76 4.40
C GLU A 56 13.94 -4.69 4.19
N LEU A 57 14.73 -4.39 3.16
CA LEU A 57 16.02 -5.00 2.93
C LEU A 57 17.09 -3.96 3.22
N ASP A 58 17.93 -4.24 4.19
CA ASP A 58 19.09 -3.42 4.53
C ASP A 58 20.37 -4.14 4.09
N ASN A 59 21.38 -3.39 3.70
CA ASN A 59 22.73 -3.95 3.57
C ASN A 59 23.30 -4.31 4.96
N MET A 60 24.47 -4.94 5.00
CA MET A 60 25.03 -5.41 6.27
C MET A 60 25.39 -4.26 7.23
N ALA A 61 25.66 -3.07 6.68
CA ALA A 61 25.94 -1.84 7.40
C ALA A 61 24.67 -1.11 7.91
N GLY A 62 23.46 -1.58 7.58
CA GLY A 62 22.19 -1.01 8.03
C GLY A 62 21.65 0.13 7.14
N ALA A 63 22.20 0.31 5.94
CA ALA A 63 21.61 1.21 4.96
C ALA A 63 20.48 0.50 4.20
N LYS A 64 19.34 1.17 4.10
CA LYS A 64 18.14 0.64 3.46
C LYS A 64 18.27 0.60 1.95
N LEU A 65 17.97 -0.55 1.36
CA LEU A 65 18.05 -0.80 -0.08
C LEU A 65 16.66 -0.95 -0.71
N VAL A 66 15.77 -1.72 -0.08
CA VAL A 66 14.43 -2.04 -0.63
C VAL A 66 13.36 -1.90 0.43
N ILE A 67 12.20 -1.37 0.06
CA ILE A 67 10.99 -1.35 0.90
C ILE A 67 9.90 -2.13 0.16
N ALA A 68 9.30 -3.13 0.79
CA ALA A 68 8.14 -3.85 0.28
C ALA A 68 6.93 -3.62 1.19
N THR A 69 5.94 -2.89 0.70
CA THR A 69 4.67 -2.65 1.41
C THR A 69 3.55 -3.50 0.79
N ILE A 70 2.62 -3.98 1.62
CA ILE A 70 1.48 -4.72 1.09
C ILE A 70 0.63 -3.81 0.18
N ALA A 71 0.28 -4.30 -1.01
CA ALA A 71 -0.52 -3.57 -1.98
C ALA A 71 -1.96 -4.11 -1.94
N THR A 72 -2.75 -3.54 -1.01
CA THR A 72 -4.16 -3.91 -0.77
C THR A 72 -5.12 -3.41 -1.84
N ASP A 73 -4.61 -2.60 -2.76
CA ASP A 73 -5.30 -2.03 -3.91
C ASP A 73 -5.45 -3.00 -5.09
N PHE A 74 -4.97 -4.24 -4.99
CA PHE A 74 -5.00 -5.25 -6.05
C PHE A 74 -5.76 -6.52 -5.65
N VAL A 75 -6.50 -7.11 -6.61
CA VAL A 75 -7.31 -8.31 -6.37
C VAL A 75 -6.35 -9.48 -6.19
N PRO A 76 -6.32 -10.17 -5.03
CA PRO A 76 -5.47 -11.34 -4.85
C PRO A 76 -5.79 -12.38 -5.94
N SER A 77 -4.78 -12.90 -6.63
CA SER A 77 -5.04 -13.94 -7.64
C SER A 77 -5.66 -15.16 -6.95
N ARG A 78 -6.86 -15.57 -7.40
CA ARG A 78 -7.52 -16.79 -6.90
C ARG A 78 -6.91 -18.07 -7.49
N ASN A 79 -6.20 -17.97 -8.61
CA ASN A 79 -5.76 -19.12 -9.40
C ASN A 79 -4.23 -19.27 -9.52
N ASP A 80 -3.46 -18.26 -9.11
CA ASP A 80 -2.00 -18.38 -9.02
C ASP A 80 -1.65 -18.54 -7.55
N GLY A 81 -0.87 -19.55 -7.18
CA GLY A 81 -0.38 -19.77 -5.80
C GLY A 81 0.49 -18.64 -5.21
N ASP A 82 0.49 -17.46 -5.85
CA ASP A 82 1.19 -16.25 -5.47
C ASP A 82 0.34 -15.49 -4.46
N GLY A 83 0.85 -15.35 -3.24
CA GLY A 83 0.07 -14.93 -2.07
C GLY A 83 -0.53 -13.51 -2.11
N PHE A 84 0.07 -12.55 -1.43
CA PHE A 84 -0.36 -11.15 -1.45
C PHE A 84 0.52 -10.36 -2.42
N TYR A 85 -0.04 -9.31 -3.03
CA TYR A 85 0.76 -8.36 -3.78
C TYR A 85 1.45 -7.38 -2.84
N TYR A 86 2.67 -7.04 -3.21
CA TYR A 86 3.52 -6.09 -2.52
C TYR A 86 4.08 -5.10 -3.52
N ARG A 87 4.13 -3.84 -3.12
CA ARG A 87 4.79 -2.76 -3.85
C ARG A 87 6.22 -2.63 -3.32
N PHE A 88 7.17 -2.97 -4.17
CA PHE A 88 8.59 -2.90 -3.90
C PHE A 88 9.13 -1.57 -4.42
N THR A 89 9.81 -0.82 -3.57
CA THR A 89 10.55 0.40 -3.91
C THR A 89 12.05 0.11 -3.75
N PHE A 90 12.80 0.23 -4.83
CA PHE A 90 14.25 0.05 -4.87
C PHE A 90 14.91 1.43 -4.70
N LEU A 91 15.45 1.70 -3.52
CA LEU A 91 15.79 3.08 -3.11
C LEU A 91 16.96 3.69 -3.89
N THR A 92 17.90 2.87 -4.36
CA THR A 92 19.04 3.36 -5.15
C THR A 92 18.66 3.76 -6.57
N SER A 93 17.68 3.08 -7.18
CA SER A 93 17.23 3.38 -8.56
C SER A 93 15.93 4.20 -8.61
N GLY A 94 15.22 4.35 -7.49
CA GLY A 94 13.90 4.99 -7.43
C GLY A 94 12.78 4.18 -8.10
N GLN A 95 13.08 2.98 -8.57
CA GLN A 95 12.12 2.16 -9.30
C GLN A 95 11.12 1.50 -8.36
N VAL A 96 9.90 1.32 -8.86
CA VAL A 96 8.81 0.67 -8.13
C VAL A 96 8.28 -0.50 -8.97
N ALA A 97 8.02 -1.64 -8.34
CA ALA A 97 7.42 -2.80 -8.98
C ALA A 97 6.40 -3.49 -8.07
N ILE A 98 5.39 -4.10 -8.69
CA ILE A 98 4.44 -4.95 -7.97
C ILE A 98 4.88 -6.40 -8.10
N LEU A 99 5.15 -7.05 -6.96
CA LEU A 99 5.62 -8.45 -6.89
C LEU A 99 4.71 -9.23 -5.93
N GLY A 100 4.56 -10.53 -6.18
CA GLY A 100 3.82 -11.43 -5.31
C GLY A 100 4.72 -12.04 -4.23
N LEU A 101 4.22 -12.12 -2.99
CA LEU A 101 4.85 -12.87 -1.90
C LEU A 101 3.91 -13.94 -1.38
N SER A 102 4.43 -15.10 -0.99
CA SER A 102 3.63 -16.20 -0.44
C SER A 102 2.83 -15.80 0.80
N LYS A 103 1.58 -16.30 0.92
CA LYS A 103 0.74 -16.14 2.13
C LYS A 103 1.32 -16.90 3.33
N LEU A 104 1.88 -18.08 3.08
CA LEU A 104 2.42 -18.98 4.10
C LEU A 104 3.92 -18.69 4.30
N GLY A 105 4.23 -17.51 4.82
CA GLY A 105 5.61 -17.06 5.09
C GLY A 105 6.11 -15.95 4.14
N PRO A 106 5.42 -14.79 4.08
CA PRO A 106 5.80 -13.68 3.19
C PRO A 106 7.23 -13.16 3.44
N GLU A 107 7.70 -13.19 4.69
CA GLU A 107 9.07 -12.80 5.05
C GLU A 107 10.12 -13.70 4.40
N LYS A 108 9.93 -15.04 4.47
CA LYS A 108 10.83 -16.00 3.81
C LYS A 108 10.76 -15.88 2.30
N SER A 109 9.56 -15.63 1.77
CA SER A 109 9.35 -15.39 0.33
C SER A 109 10.09 -14.14 -0.14
N PHE A 110 10.05 -13.06 0.66
CA PHE A 110 10.79 -11.82 0.40
C PHE A 110 12.30 -12.07 0.42
N ALA A 111 12.81 -12.69 1.49
CA ALA A 111 14.22 -13.01 1.62
C ALA A 111 14.74 -13.86 0.46
N LYS A 112 13.99 -14.91 0.09
CA LYS A 112 14.33 -15.78 -1.03
C LYS A 112 14.36 -15.00 -2.36
N LEU A 113 13.35 -14.17 -2.63
CA LEU A 113 13.29 -13.37 -3.85
C LEU A 113 14.48 -12.40 -3.96
N MET A 114 14.81 -11.70 -2.88
CA MET A 114 15.96 -10.79 -2.85
C MET A 114 17.29 -11.53 -3.01
N GLY A 115 17.45 -12.69 -2.35
CA GLY A 115 18.62 -13.55 -2.51
C GLY A 115 18.78 -14.09 -3.94
N GLU A 116 17.72 -14.64 -4.53
CA GLU A 116 17.71 -15.26 -5.87
C GLU A 116 17.97 -14.23 -6.96
N SER A 117 17.52 -13.00 -6.76
CA SER A 117 17.72 -11.92 -7.71
C SER A 117 19.18 -11.44 -7.80
N GLY A 118 19.99 -11.72 -6.77
CA GLY A 118 21.39 -11.28 -6.71
C GLY A 118 21.57 -9.77 -6.84
N ILE A 119 20.53 -8.97 -6.54
CA ILE A 119 20.53 -7.50 -6.73
C ILE A 119 21.44 -6.79 -5.76
N VAL A 120 21.79 -7.40 -4.63
CA VAL A 120 22.74 -6.81 -3.67
C VAL A 120 24.15 -7.23 -4.03
N VAL A 121 24.97 -6.27 -4.46
CA VAL A 121 26.38 -6.46 -4.81
C VAL A 121 27.18 -5.36 -4.11
N ASN A 122 28.19 -5.76 -3.34
CA ASN A 122 29.05 -4.81 -2.57
C ASN A 122 28.22 -3.82 -1.73
N ASP A 123 27.27 -4.32 -0.96
CA ASP A 123 26.38 -3.53 -0.08
C ASP A 123 25.48 -2.50 -0.78
N GLN A 124 25.35 -2.57 -2.12
CA GLN A 124 24.52 -1.69 -2.94
C GLN A 124 23.61 -2.49 -3.87
N LEU A 125 22.60 -1.80 -4.45
CA LEU A 125 21.77 -2.38 -5.49
C LEU A 125 22.43 -2.27 -6.87
N ASP A 126 22.55 -3.38 -7.56
CA ASP A 126 22.91 -3.45 -8.97
C ASP A 126 21.68 -3.11 -9.84
N ALA A 127 21.74 -1.97 -10.53
CA ALA A 127 20.61 -1.46 -11.31
C ALA A 127 20.21 -2.38 -12.47
N ALA A 128 21.16 -3.08 -13.10
CA ALA A 128 20.85 -3.98 -14.22
C ALA A 128 20.07 -5.20 -13.72
N LYS A 129 20.48 -5.76 -12.58
CA LYS A 129 19.76 -6.88 -11.95
C LYS A 129 18.41 -6.48 -11.37
N VAL A 130 18.28 -5.25 -10.85
CA VAL A 130 16.97 -4.72 -10.45
C VAL A 130 16.03 -4.64 -11.65
N ASN A 131 16.50 -4.11 -12.78
CA ASN A 131 15.71 -4.07 -14.02
C ASN A 131 15.28 -5.47 -14.48
N GLU A 132 16.20 -6.43 -14.45
CA GLU A 132 15.93 -7.82 -14.82
C GLU A 132 14.90 -8.46 -13.88
N LEU A 133 15.06 -8.28 -12.57
CA LEU A 133 14.10 -8.76 -11.57
C LEU A 133 12.69 -8.21 -11.83
N ILE A 134 12.59 -6.90 -12.07
CA ILE A 134 11.30 -6.24 -12.37
C ILE A 134 10.71 -6.83 -13.65
N ALA A 135 11.49 -6.93 -14.72
CA ALA A 135 11.01 -7.46 -15.99
C ALA A 135 10.51 -8.92 -15.88
N LEU A 136 11.19 -9.76 -15.08
CA LEU A 136 10.87 -11.20 -14.97
C LEU A 136 9.77 -11.51 -13.96
N ARG A 137 9.65 -10.72 -12.88
CA ARG A 137 8.80 -11.07 -11.74
C ARG A 137 7.68 -10.07 -11.48
N SER A 138 7.71 -8.88 -12.11
CA SER A 138 6.63 -7.92 -11.92
C SER A 138 5.31 -8.48 -12.42
N LYS A 139 4.28 -8.24 -11.61
CA LYS A 139 2.91 -8.61 -11.87
C LYS A 139 2.16 -7.35 -12.27
N ASN A 140 1.19 -7.51 -13.16
CA ASN A 140 0.21 -6.49 -13.49
C ASN A 140 -1.18 -6.93 -13.01
N PRO A 141 -1.40 -7.01 -11.69
CA PRO A 141 -2.66 -7.50 -11.15
C PRO A 141 -3.82 -6.54 -11.43
N LYS A 142 -5.03 -7.09 -11.51
CA LYS A 142 -6.23 -6.27 -11.57
C LYS A 142 -6.34 -5.46 -10.29
N VAL A 143 -6.50 -4.15 -10.43
CA VAL A 143 -6.78 -3.24 -9.32
C VAL A 143 -8.09 -3.68 -8.65
N GLN A 144 -8.05 -3.97 -7.35
CA GLN A 144 -9.21 -4.29 -6.49
C GLN A 144 -10.01 -3.06 -6.12
N ILE A 145 -9.51 -1.86 -6.42
CA ILE A 145 -10.28 -0.63 -6.24
C ILE A 145 -11.40 -0.56 -7.29
N GLU A 146 -12.34 -1.49 -7.20
CA GLU A 146 -13.70 -1.32 -7.67
C GLU A 146 -14.35 -0.39 -6.63
N TYR A 147 -14.59 0.86 -7.01
CA TYR A 147 -15.49 1.76 -6.29
C TYR A 147 -16.91 1.18 -6.40
N ASN A 148 -17.16 0.07 -5.71
CA ASN A 148 -18.46 -0.57 -5.61
C ASN A 148 -19.27 0.16 -4.57
N LEU A 149 -19.69 1.32 -5.03
CA LEU A 149 -20.66 2.21 -4.46
C LEU A 149 -21.94 1.42 -4.14
N VAL A 150 -22.27 1.32 -2.85
CA VAL A 150 -23.53 0.72 -2.40
C VAL A 150 -24.69 1.54 -2.96
N HIS A 151 -25.83 0.89 -3.22
CA HIS A 151 -27.02 1.58 -3.69
C HIS A 151 -27.37 2.74 -2.76
N ARG A 152 -27.58 3.91 -3.36
CA ARG A 152 -27.83 5.18 -2.69
C ARG A 152 -28.47 6.14 -3.67
N SER A 153 -29.10 7.18 -3.15
CA SER A 153 -29.73 8.23 -3.94
C SER A 153 -29.03 9.57 -3.69
N PRO A 154 -28.59 10.29 -4.75
CA PRO A 154 -28.05 11.64 -4.61
C PRO A 154 -29.10 12.67 -4.15
N LEU A 155 -30.38 12.29 -4.15
CA LEU A 155 -31.51 13.15 -3.76
C LEU A 155 -31.97 12.92 -2.32
N VAL A 156 -31.44 11.90 -1.63
CA VAL A 156 -31.81 11.56 -0.25
C VAL A 156 -30.72 12.06 0.68
N ASN A 157 -31.10 12.64 1.82
CA ASN A 157 -30.12 13.06 2.83
C ASN A 157 -29.56 11.85 3.56
N VAL A 158 -28.25 11.87 3.82
CA VAL A 158 -27.62 10.86 4.68
C VAL A 158 -28.00 11.06 6.15
N THR A 159 -27.93 9.96 6.91
CA THR A 159 -27.94 9.98 8.37
C THR A 159 -26.61 9.46 8.90
N VAL A 160 -26.24 9.91 10.10
CA VAL A 160 -25.00 9.51 10.77
C VAL A 160 -25.34 8.91 12.13
N LYS A 161 -24.71 7.79 12.47
CA LYS A 161 -24.80 7.13 13.77
C LYS A 161 -23.57 6.28 14.02
N ASP A 162 -22.98 6.33 15.21
CA ASP A 162 -21.86 5.45 15.62
C ASP A 162 -20.69 5.42 14.60
N HIS A 163 -20.29 6.59 14.09
CA HIS A 163 -19.24 6.73 13.06
C HIS A 163 -19.56 6.08 11.69
N LYS A 164 -20.83 5.75 11.45
CA LYS A 164 -21.35 5.18 10.20
C LYS A 164 -22.31 6.14 9.52
N ILE A 165 -22.40 6.02 8.20
CA ILE A 165 -23.21 6.86 7.31
C ILE A 165 -24.25 5.97 6.61
N PHE A 166 -25.51 6.41 6.59
CA PHE A 166 -26.63 5.61 6.09
C PHE A 166 -27.55 6.36 5.13
N GLN A 167 -28.09 5.62 4.15
CA GLN A 167 -29.31 5.91 3.39
C GLN A 167 -30.09 4.59 3.28
N ASP A 168 -30.93 4.29 4.27
CA ASP A 168 -31.59 2.99 4.53
C ASP A 168 -30.64 1.81 4.83
N VAL A 169 -29.51 1.75 4.13
CA VAL A 169 -28.38 0.84 4.38
C VAL A 169 -27.12 1.63 4.71
N GLN A 170 -26.12 0.97 5.30
CA GLN A 170 -24.82 1.58 5.54
C GLN A 170 -24.11 1.82 4.21
N ILE A 171 -23.81 3.09 3.91
CA ILE A 171 -23.12 3.51 2.68
C ILE A 171 -21.68 3.97 2.94
N GLY A 172 -21.29 4.14 4.21
CA GLY A 172 -19.93 4.54 4.53
C GLY A 172 -19.63 4.58 6.02
N THR A 173 -18.39 4.94 6.33
CA THR A 173 -17.90 5.26 7.67
C THR A 173 -17.04 6.50 7.63
N PHE A 174 -16.85 7.14 8.79
CA PHE A 174 -15.91 8.23 8.95
C PHE A 174 -15.05 8.04 10.19
N LYS A 175 -13.91 8.73 10.23
CA LYS A 175 -12.98 8.69 11.35
C LYS A 175 -12.37 10.07 11.58
N ASP A 176 -12.42 10.55 12.82
CA ASP A 176 -11.65 11.72 13.26
C ASP A 176 -10.14 11.35 13.27
N ILE A 177 -9.36 12.11 12.51
CA ILE A 177 -7.90 12.01 12.40
C ILE A 177 -7.23 13.36 12.72
N THR A 178 -7.94 14.24 13.42
CA THR A 178 -7.48 15.56 13.83
C THR A 178 -6.22 15.43 14.68
N ARG A 179 -5.22 16.26 14.37
CA ARG A 179 -3.98 16.31 15.15
C ARG A 179 -4.19 17.17 16.40
N PRO A 180 -3.68 16.77 17.58
CA PRO A 180 -3.89 17.51 18.83
C PRO A 180 -3.44 18.98 18.84
N ALA A 181 -2.53 19.36 17.94
CA ALA A 181 -1.99 20.72 17.81
C ALA A 181 -2.32 21.38 16.46
N GLY A 182 -3.33 20.87 15.74
CA GLY A 182 -3.73 21.41 14.44
C GLY A 182 -4.80 22.50 14.55
N ASP A 183 -4.71 23.52 13.69
CA ASP A 183 -5.73 24.58 13.56
C ASP A 183 -6.99 24.15 12.78
N PHE A 184 -6.98 22.91 12.26
CA PHE A 184 -8.01 22.34 11.41
C PHE A 184 -8.42 20.97 11.92
N ASP A 185 -9.72 20.73 11.91
CA ASP A 185 -10.30 19.40 12.06
C ASP A 185 -10.02 18.58 10.79
N ALA A 186 -9.74 17.30 10.96
CA ALA A 186 -9.44 16.39 9.87
C ALA A 186 -10.20 15.07 10.02
N TYR A 187 -10.80 14.61 8.92
CA TYR A 187 -11.57 13.38 8.87
C TYR A 187 -11.21 12.54 7.66
N GLU A 188 -11.29 11.22 7.80
CA GLU A 188 -11.26 10.26 6.69
C GLU A 188 -12.64 9.66 6.49
N PHE A 189 -13.05 9.53 5.23
CA PHE A 189 -14.29 8.88 4.81
C PHE A 189 -13.95 7.60 4.05
N ALA A 190 -14.67 6.53 4.35
CA ALA A 190 -14.46 5.24 3.73
C ALA A 190 -15.77 4.57 3.30
N LEU A 191 -15.69 3.71 2.29
CA LEU A 191 -16.77 2.77 1.96
C LEU A 191 -16.96 1.76 3.10
N PRO A 192 -18.10 1.03 3.15
CA PRO A 192 -18.31 -0.03 4.14
C PRO A 192 -17.25 -1.14 4.09
N SER A 193 -16.57 -1.29 2.96
CA SER A 193 -15.42 -2.20 2.79
C SER A 193 -14.15 -1.75 3.53
N GLY A 194 -14.10 -0.52 4.02
CA GLY A 194 -12.92 0.10 4.62
C GLY A 194 -12.02 0.85 3.63
N LEU A 195 -12.37 0.90 2.34
CA LEU A 195 -11.64 1.70 1.35
C LEU A 195 -11.81 3.19 1.65
N ILE A 196 -10.71 3.90 1.96
CA ILE A 196 -10.72 5.35 2.15
C ILE A 196 -10.96 6.03 0.80
N VAL A 197 -12.04 6.81 0.70
CA VAL A 197 -12.45 7.50 -0.53
C VAL A 197 -12.12 8.97 -0.52
N ALA A 198 -12.07 9.58 0.67
CA ALA A 198 -11.75 11.00 0.80
C ALA A 198 -11.09 11.31 2.15
N ARG A 199 -10.22 12.32 2.13
CA ARG A 199 -9.71 13.00 3.31
C ARG A 199 -10.22 14.43 3.29
N VAL A 200 -10.78 14.86 4.41
CA VAL A 200 -11.41 16.17 4.53
C VAL A 200 -10.76 16.94 5.66
N THR A 201 -10.46 18.21 5.41
CA THR A 201 -10.02 19.15 6.44
C THR A 201 -10.93 20.36 6.44
N PHE A 202 -11.26 20.87 7.60
CA PHE A 202 -12.04 22.10 7.72
C PHE A 202 -11.73 22.79 9.04
N LYS A 203 -12.09 24.06 9.13
CA LYS A 203 -12.01 24.82 10.39
C LYS A 203 -13.42 24.99 10.93
N ALA A 204 -13.69 24.38 12.08
CA ALA A 204 -14.94 24.63 12.79
C ALA A 204 -14.93 26.06 13.36
N GLY A 205 -15.88 26.89 12.93
CA GLY A 205 -16.13 28.21 13.48
C GLY A 205 -17.42 28.23 14.32
N THR A 206 -17.58 29.26 15.14
CA THR A 206 -18.77 29.46 15.99
C THR A 206 -20.08 29.66 15.22
N LYS A 207 -20.00 30.04 13.94
CA LYS A 207 -21.18 30.30 13.10
C LYS A 207 -21.20 29.54 11.79
N TYR A 208 -20.05 29.09 11.29
CA TYR A 208 -19.93 28.32 10.06
C TYR A 208 -18.62 27.57 9.97
N VAL A 209 -18.60 26.53 9.13
CA VAL A 209 -17.39 25.82 8.74
C VAL A 209 -16.65 26.63 7.69
N GLU A 210 -15.37 26.88 7.92
CA GLU A 210 -14.47 27.59 7.01
C GLU A 210 -13.49 26.63 6.35
N ASN A 211 -13.04 26.99 5.15
CA ASN A 211 -11.94 26.31 4.45
C ASN A 211 -12.11 24.79 4.38
N CYS A 212 -13.31 24.31 4.03
CA CYS A 212 -13.53 22.89 3.84
C CYS A 212 -12.84 22.45 2.54
N VAL A 213 -11.82 21.61 2.70
CA VAL A 213 -11.03 21.03 1.62
C VAL A 213 -11.29 19.52 1.62
N ILE A 214 -11.79 19.01 0.50
CA ILE A 214 -12.02 17.58 0.28
C ILE A 214 -11.00 17.08 -0.74
N SER A 215 -10.15 16.13 -0.36
CA SER A 215 -9.23 15.43 -1.26
C SER A 215 -9.71 14.02 -1.48
N THR A 216 -9.96 13.64 -2.73
CA THR A 216 -10.57 12.36 -3.11
C THR A 216 -9.53 11.39 -3.66
N ASN A 217 -9.61 10.13 -3.25
CA ASN A 217 -8.65 9.10 -3.66
C ASN A 217 -8.99 8.47 -5.02
N LYS A 218 -10.22 8.65 -5.52
CA LYS A 218 -10.70 8.05 -6.77
C LYS A 218 -10.02 8.62 -8.00
N ASP A 219 -9.83 9.93 -7.98
CA ASP A 219 -9.38 10.77 -9.08
C ASP A 219 -8.20 11.67 -8.68
N ALA A 220 -7.72 11.55 -7.44
CA ALA A 220 -6.65 12.38 -6.88
C ALA A 220 -6.93 13.89 -6.96
N ALA A 221 -8.20 14.28 -6.92
CA ALA A 221 -8.63 15.67 -6.99
C ALA A 221 -8.77 16.30 -5.60
N THR A 222 -8.61 17.62 -5.54
CA THR A 222 -8.82 18.41 -4.32
C THR A 222 -9.82 19.53 -4.61
N TYR A 223 -10.85 19.60 -3.80
CA TYR A 223 -11.96 20.53 -3.94
C TYR A 223 -12.04 21.44 -2.71
N ASN A 224 -12.18 22.75 -2.96
CA ASN A 224 -12.61 23.70 -1.95
C ASN A 224 -14.14 23.74 -1.98
N VAL A 225 -14.78 23.24 -0.93
CA VAL A 225 -16.24 23.08 -0.89
C VAL A 225 -16.84 24.11 0.06
N ASP A 226 -17.80 24.87 -0.45
CA ASP A 226 -18.59 25.78 0.38
C ASP A 226 -19.77 25.04 1.00
N LEU A 227 -19.71 24.81 2.32
CA LEU A 227 -20.77 24.15 3.09
C LEU A 227 -21.81 25.15 3.64
N ARG A 228 -21.88 26.38 3.10
CA ARG A 228 -22.78 27.45 3.59
C ARG A 228 -24.26 27.31 3.29
N ALA A 229 -24.66 26.41 2.40
CA ALA A 229 -26.07 26.17 2.15
C ALA A 229 -26.72 25.34 3.29
N GLY A 230 -27.88 25.79 3.82
CA GLY A 230 -28.81 24.93 4.57
C GLY A 230 -28.91 25.05 6.10
N GLY A 231 -28.49 26.14 6.73
CA GLY A 231 -28.77 26.38 8.16
C GLY A 231 -27.80 25.74 9.16
N SER A 232 -28.07 26.05 10.44
CA SER A 232 -27.18 26.06 11.61
C SER A 232 -26.08 25.00 11.62
N TYR A 233 -24.84 25.49 11.66
CA TYR A 233 -23.66 24.70 11.90
C TYR A 233 -23.68 24.34 13.37
N GLY A 234 -23.53 23.06 13.67
CA GLY A 234 -23.48 22.62 15.06
C GLY A 234 -22.30 23.30 15.74
N GLU A 235 -22.58 24.31 16.57
CA GLU A 235 -21.89 24.38 17.85
C GLU A 235 -21.92 22.96 18.42
N ALA A 236 -20.74 22.46 18.78
CA ALA A 236 -20.56 21.17 19.38
C ALA A 236 -21.66 20.91 20.42
N ILE A 237 -22.65 20.10 20.07
CA ILE A 237 -23.56 19.55 21.07
C ILE A 237 -22.69 18.60 21.85
N ALA A 238 -22.64 18.79 23.17
CA ALA A 238 -21.74 18.08 24.08
C ALA A 238 -21.56 16.62 23.64
N ALA A 239 -20.32 16.26 23.28
CA ALA A 239 -19.98 14.92 22.80
C ALA A 239 -20.49 13.89 23.82
N SER A 240 -21.53 13.16 23.45
CA SER A 240 -22.04 12.02 24.21
C SER A 240 -21.47 10.74 23.61
N GLU A 241 -21.49 9.65 24.37
CA GLU A 241 -21.03 8.35 23.88
C GLU A 241 -21.74 7.98 22.56
N GLY A 242 -20.96 7.85 21.47
CA GLY A 242 -21.46 7.52 20.12
C GLY A 242 -21.79 8.70 19.19
N VAL A 243 -21.71 9.96 19.65
CA VAL A 243 -22.03 11.17 18.87
C VAL A 243 -20.77 12.01 18.63
N ASP A 244 -20.44 12.28 17.36
CA ASP A 244 -19.27 13.08 16.99
C ASP A 244 -19.57 14.58 17.17
N ARG A 245 -18.58 15.35 17.66
CA ARG A 245 -18.71 16.79 17.90
C ARG A 245 -19.09 17.60 16.65
N HIS A 246 -18.80 17.06 15.46
CA HIS A 246 -19.01 17.69 14.17
C HIS A 246 -20.05 16.95 13.31
N GLU A 247 -20.96 16.19 13.91
CA GLU A 247 -21.93 15.32 13.22
C GLU A 247 -22.67 16.01 12.05
N GLU A 248 -23.19 17.22 12.25
CA GLU A 248 -23.91 17.96 11.19
C GLU A 248 -23.00 18.34 10.02
N THR A 249 -21.75 18.72 10.29
CA THR A 249 -20.75 18.98 9.26
C THR A 249 -20.41 17.71 8.49
N ILE A 250 -20.26 16.59 9.21
CA ILE A 250 -19.98 15.28 8.63
C ILE A 250 -21.13 14.82 7.72
N LYS A 251 -22.40 15.03 8.11
CA LYS A 251 -23.57 14.77 7.27
C LYS A 251 -23.52 15.56 5.96
N LYS A 252 -23.21 16.86 6.01
CA LYS A 252 -23.10 17.70 4.81
C LYS A 252 -21.96 17.25 3.88
N ILE A 253 -20.79 16.92 4.43
CA ILE A 253 -19.66 16.39 3.68
C ILE A 253 -20.03 15.05 3.02
N ALA A 254 -20.67 14.14 3.77
CA ALA A 254 -21.11 12.86 3.27
C ALA A 254 -22.16 13.01 2.15
N ASN A 255 -23.11 13.92 2.27
CA ASN A 255 -24.05 14.26 1.19
C ASN A 255 -23.31 14.74 -0.07
N TRP A 256 -22.32 15.61 0.08
CA TRP A 256 -21.50 16.07 -1.05
C TRP A 256 -20.79 14.90 -1.73
N LEU A 257 -20.18 14.00 -0.96
CA LEU A 257 -19.51 12.81 -1.50
C LEU A 257 -20.47 11.88 -2.23
N VAL A 258 -21.70 11.72 -1.74
CA VAL A 258 -22.77 10.95 -2.40
C VAL A 258 -23.17 11.57 -3.73
N GLN A 259 -23.42 12.89 -3.75
CA GLN A 259 -23.80 13.64 -4.95
C GLN A 259 -22.74 13.57 -6.06
N HIS A 260 -21.47 13.52 -5.68
CA HIS A 260 -20.34 13.45 -6.62
C HIS A 260 -19.83 12.02 -6.85
N SER A 261 -20.56 11.00 -6.39
CA SER A 261 -20.25 9.58 -6.63
C SER A 261 -18.87 9.12 -6.08
N TYR A 262 -18.53 9.57 -4.88
CA TYR A 262 -17.37 9.13 -4.10
C TYR A 262 -17.73 8.20 -2.93
N LEU A 263 -18.89 8.44 -2.28
CA LEU A 263 -19.45 7.62 -1.20
C LEU A 263 -20.75 7.01 -1.66
#